data_AF-W7BD37-F1
#
_entry.id   AF-W7BD37-F1
#
_cell.length_a   1.000
_cell.length_b   1.000
_cell.length_c   1.000
_cell.angle_alpha   90.00
_cell.angle_beta   90.00
_cell.angle_gamma   90.00
#
_symmetry.space_group_name_H-M   'P 1'
#
loop_
_entity.id
_entity.type
_entity.pdbx_description
1 polymer ?
#
loop_
_entity_poly.entity_id
_entity_poly.type
_entity_poly.pdbx_seq_one_letter_code
_entity_poly.pdbx_strand_id
1 'polypeptide(L)'
;QKTINITVTAEKPALQASNLDILAGTKSGDIAWFQGISATDKADGDISKDVKVDYSQVNFSKEGSYPVVYSVTNSNNKTTSKTVNMNITAENPVLQATNLATIAGTKPDEIPWFQDVSATDRADGDISANIKVDYSAVNFKKEGSYPVVYTITNSNNKTTTKTINITVTAEKPALQASNLDILAGTKSAISRGSKAFRQPIKQTAILAKT
;
A
#
# COMPACT_ATOMS: atom_id res chain seq x y z
N GLN A 1 77.98 -32.71 -14.20
CA GLN A 1 76.69 -32.11 -14.60
C GLN A 1 76.08 -31.44 -13.38
N LYS A 2 75.64 -30.19 -13.51
CA LYS A 2 74.96 -29.46 -12.43
C LYS A 2 73.50 -29.32 -12.86
N THR A 3 72.60 -30.00 -12.17
CA THR A 3 71.16 -29.91 -12.43
C THR A 3 70.64 -28.65 -11.74
N ILE A 4 70.03 -27.74 -12.51
CA ILE A 4 69.32 -26.58 -11.96
C ILE A 4 67.85 -26.98 -11.87
N ASN A 5 67.29 -26.96 -10.66
CA ASN A 5 65.85 -27.13 -10.46
C ASN A 5 65.18 -25.77 -10.66
N ILE A 6 64.33 -25.64 -11.68
CA ILE A 6 63.47 -24.48 -11.89
C ILE A 6 62.07 -24.84 -11.41
N THR A 7 61.53 -24.04 -10.48
CA THR A 7 60.15 -24.19 -10.01
C THR A 7 59.28 -23.12 -10.68
N VAL A 8 58.24 -23.54 -11.39
CA VAL A 8 57.21 -22.65 -11.94
C VAL A 8 56.04 -22.60 -10.95
N THR A 9 55.65 -21.41 -10.50
CA THR A 9 54.50 -21.20 -9.62
C THR A 9 53.42 -20.39 -10.34
N ALA A 10 52.16 -20.64 -10.00
CA ALA A 10 51.00 -19.88 -10.48
C ALA A 10 50.43 -18.99 -9.37
N GLU A 11 50.16 -17.73 -9.71
CA GLU A 11 49.54 -16.74 -8.82
C GLU A 11 48.00 -16.94 -8.78
N LYS A 12 47.34 -16.33 -7.80
CA LYS A 12 45.88 -16.26 -7.76
C LYS A 12 45.39 -15.07 -8.59
N PRO A 13 44.23 -15.15 -9.24
CA PRO A 13 43.67 -14.02 -9.98
C PRO A 13 43.30 -12.85 -9.05
N ALA A 14 43.42 -11.62 -9.54
CA ALA A 14 42.89 -10.44 -8.87
C ALA A 14 41.40 -10.28 -9.21
N LEU A 15 40.55 -10.07 -8.20
CA LEU A 15 39.10 -9.94 -8.36
C LEU A 15 38.60 -8.61 -7.76
N GLN A 16 37.88 -7.84 -8.56
CA GLN A 16 37.18 -6.63 -8.15
C GLN A 16 35.67 -6.84 -8.17
N ALA A 17 35.04 -6.42 -7.08
CA ALA A 17 33.61 -6.42 -6.86
C ALA A 17 33.27 -5.32 -5.86
N SER A 18 32.08 -4.74 -6.00
CA SER A 18 31.55 -3.67 -5.15
C SER A 18 30.24 -4.09 -4.51
N ASN A 19 29.83 -3.36 -3.47
CA ASN A 19 28.53 -3.57 -2.84
C ASN A 19 27.39 -3.30 -3.82
N LEU A 20 26.25 -3.94 -3.58
CA LEU A 20 25.03 -3.79 -4.36
C LEU A 20 23.94 -3.17 -3.48
N ASP A 21 23.11 -2.33 -4.08
CA ASP A 21 21.93 -1.77 -3.43
C ASP A 21 20.69 -2.13 -4.28
N ILE A 22 19.70 -2.76 -3.66
CA ILE A 22 18.46 -3.16 -4.33
C ILE A 22 17.25 -2.89 -3.43
N LEU A 23 16.06 -2.90 -4.04
CA LEU A 23 14.80 -2.88 -3.32
C LEU A 23 14.34 -4.31 -2.99
N ALA A 24 13.70 -4.47 -1.83
CA ALA A 24 13.01 -5.71 -1.47
C ALA A 24 11.96 -6.09 -2.55
N GLY A 25 11.81 -7.38 -2.81
CA GLY A 25 10.97 -7.92 -3.88
C GLY A 25 11.64 -7.97 -5.26
N THR A 26 12.87 -7.45 -5.42
CA THR A 26 13.62 -7.58 -6.69
C THR A 26 13.97 -9.04 -6.95
N LYS A 27 13.62 -9.54 -8.13
CA LYS A 27 13.90 -10.93 -8.52
C LYS A 27 15.38 -11.08 -8.82
N SER A 28 15.98 -12.21 -8.44
CA SER A 28 17.41 -12.48 -8.67
C SER A 28 17.80 -12.45 -10.16
N GLY A 29 16.89 -12.80 -11.07
CA GLY A 29 17.10 -12.73 -12.51
C GLY A 29 17.16 -11.31 -13.07
N ASP A 30 16.66 -10.31 -12.34
CA ASP A 30 16.66 -8.89 -12.76
C ASP A 30 17.92 -8.15 -12.27
N ILE A 31 18.77 -8.82 -11.49
CA ILE A 31 19.99 -8.24 -10.92
C ILE A 31 21.16 -8.40 -11.90
N ALA A 32 21.83 -7.29 -12.19
CA ALA A 32 23.03 -7.29 -13.01
C ALA A 32 24.28 -7.73 -12.21
N TRP A 33 24.33 -9.02 -11.85
CA TRP A 33 25.36 -9.61 -10.96
C TRP A 33 26.82 -9.34 -11.38
N PHE A 34 27.08 -9.15 -12.67
CA PHE A 34 28.43 -8.99 -13.19
C PHE A 34 28.75 -7.55 -13.61
N GLN A 35 27.85 -6.60 -13.38
CA GLN A 35 28.10 -5.20 -13.70
C GLN A 35 29.18 -4.63 -12.80
N GLY A 36 30.27 -4.13 -13.40
CA GLY A 36 31.40 -3.57 -12.66
C GLY A 36 32.27 -4.63 -11.96
N ILE A 37 32.08 -5.91 -12.25
CA ILE A 37 32.95 -7.00 -11.80
C ILE A 37 34.08 -7.18 -12.81
N SER A 38 35.31 -7.30 -12.33
CA SER A 38 36.47 -7.63 -13.18
C SER A 38 37.40 -8.63 -12.50
N ALA A 39 37.93 -9.57 -13.26
CA ALA A 39 38.94 -10.51 -12.80
C ALA A 39 40.09 -10.62 -13.79
N THR A 40 41.32 -10.41 -13.31
CA THR A 40 42.53 -10.48 -14.14
C THR A 40 43.56 -11.40 -13.51
N ASP A 41 44.21 -12.20 -14.35
CA ASP A 41 45.29 -13.11 -13.98
C ASP A 41 46.53 -12.86 -14.86
N LYS A 42 47.70 -13.10 -14.30
CA LYS A 42 48.98 -12.86 -14.98
C LYS A 42 49.25 -13.85 -16.12
N ALA A 43 48.79 -15.09 -15.98
CA ALA A 43 48.96 -16.15 -16.98
C ALA A 43 47.77 -16.21 -17.94
N ASP A 44 46.54 -16.01 -17.43
CA ASP A 44 45.31 -16.19 -18.21
C ASP A 44 44.73 -14.88 -18.79
N GLY A 45 45.23 -13.71 -18.38
CA GLY A 45 44.70 -12.42 -18.82
C GLY A 45 43.35 -12.08 -18.16
N ASP A 46 42.41 -11.54 -18.92
CA ASP A 46 41.06 -11.22 -18.42
C ASP A 46 40.19 -12.48 -18.36
N ILE A 47 39.78 -12.85 -17.15
CA ILE A 47 38.93 -14.01 -16.85
C ILE A 47 37.61 -13.58 -16.20
N SER A 48 37.18 -12.33 -16.39
CA SER A 48 35.95 -11.77 -15.81
C SER A 48 34.69 -12.58 -16.16
N LYS A 49 34.66 -13.18 -17.36
CA LYS A 49 33.57 -14.05 -17.83
C LYS A 49 33.41 -15.36 -17.02
N ASP A 50 34.45 -15.75 -16.28
CA ASP A 50 34.50 -17.01 -15.53
C ASP A 50 34.17 -16.78 -14.04
N VAL A 51 33.85 -15.54 -13.65
CA VAL A 51 33.41 -15.21 -12.29
C VAL A 51 32.07 -15.87 -12.00
N LYS A 52 31.96 -16.49 -10.83
CA LYS A 52 30.74 -17.08 -10.27
C LYS A 52 30.27 -16.25 -9.08
N VAL A 53 28.96 -16.24 -8.85
CA VAL A 53 28.33 -15.54 -7.74
C VAL A 53 27.52 -16.53 -6.88
N ASP A 54 27.68 -16.43 -5.56
CA ASP A 54 26.86 -17.10 -4.56
C ASP A 54 26.10 -16.07 -3.75
N TYR A 55 24.77 -16.13 -3.83
CA TYR A 55 23.81 -15.30 -3.12
C TYR A 55 22.84 -16.14 -2.28
N SER A 56 23.22 -17.38 -1.93
CA SER A 56 22.37 -18.32 -1.19
C SER A 56 21.91 -17.80 0.18
N GLN A 57 22.64 -16.84 0.76
CA GLN A 57 22.31 -16.21 2.04
C GLN A 57 21.39 -14.98 1.92
N VAL A 58 21.09 -14.53 0.70
CA VAL A 58 20.32 -13.31 0.48
C VAL A 58 18.82 -13.59 0.62
N ASN A 59 18.15 -12.84 1.50
CA ASN A 59 16.68 -12.81 1.54
C ASN A 59 16.16 -11.57 0.77
N PHE A 60 15.77 -11.77 -0.49
CA PHE A 60 15.30 -10.68 -1.36
C PHE A 60 14.00 -10.00 -0.91
N SER A 61 13.25 -10.59 0.02
CA SER A 61 11.99 -10.03 0.52
C SER A 61 12.16 -9.21 1.80
N LYS A 62 13.34 -9.25 2.42
CA LYS A 62 13.58 -8.63 3.73
C LYS A 62 14.64 -7.53 3.63
N GLU A 63 14.34 -6.37 4.19
CA GLU A 63 15.33 -5.31 4.31
C GLU A 63 16.49 -5.73 5.22
N GLY A 64 17.71 -5.39 4.84
CA GLY A 64 18.92 -5.81 5.55
C GLY A 64 20.17 -5.75 4.68
N SER A 65 21.31 -6.16 5.26
CA SER A 65 22.58 -6.31 4.53
C SER A 65 22.95 -7.78 4.50
N TYR A 66 23.17 -8.32 3.30
CA TYR A 66 23.41 -9.74 3.06
C TYR A 66 24.75 -9.97 2.36
N PRO A 67 25.49 -11.03 2.70
CA PRO A 67 26.74 -11.33 2.03
C PRO A 67 26.47 -11.95 0.64
N VAL A 68 27.22 -11.46 -0.36
CA VAL A 68 27.31 -12.05 -1.70
C VAL A 68 28.76 -12.38 -1.97
N VAL A 69 29.04 -13.61 -2.39
CA VAL A 69 30.40 -14.09 -2.62
C VAL A 69 30.65 -14.24 -4.11
N TYR A 70 31.58 -13.44 -4.63
CA TYR A 70 32.12 -13.63 -5.97
C TYR A 70 33.36 -14.50 -5.90
N SER A 71 33.52 -15.43 -6.84
CA SER A 71 34.70 -16.29 -6.92
C SER A 71 35.12 -16.52 -8.37
N VAL A 72 36.41 -16.69 -8.59
CA VAL A 72 36.97 -16.97 -9.91
C VAL A 72 38.18 -17.88 -9.78
N THR A 73 38.29 -18.86 -10.67
CA THR A 73 39.37 -19.85 -10.70
C THR A 73 40.09 -19.77 -12.04
N ASN A 74 41.42 -19.64 -12.01
CA ASN A 74 42.25 -19.57 -13.21
C ASN A 74 42.58 -20.97 -13.77
N SER A 75 43.27 -21.05 -14.92
CA SER A 75 43.57 -22.35 -15.58
C SER A 75 44.49 -23.26 -14.76
N ASN A 76 45.20 -22.69 -13.79
CA ASN A 76 46.09 -23.39 -12.86
C ASN A 76 45.37 -23.81 -11.56
N ASN A 77 44.04 -23.79 -11.53
CA ASN A 77 43.20 -24.16 -10.39
C ASN A 77 43.44 -23.29 -9.13
N LYS A 78 43.89 -22.05 -9.30
CA LYS A 78 44.00 -21.08 -8.19
C LYS A 78 42.73 -20.24 -8.13
N THR A 79 42.13 -20.16 -6.95
CA THR A 79 40.87 -19.46 -6.71
C THR A 79 41.06 -18.22 -5.84
N THR A 80 40.39 -17.15 -6.22
CA THR A 80 40.16 -15.95 -5.39
C THR A 80 38.67 -15.80 -5.15
N SER A 81 38.30 -15.46 -3.91
CA SER A 81 36.93 -15.10 -3.54
C SER A 81 36.90 -13.73 -2.88
N LYS A 82 35.83 -12.98 -3.14
CA LYS A 82 35.56 -11.67 -2.53
C LYS A 82 34.11 -11.63 -2.07
N THR A 83 33.91 -11.34 -0.79
CA THR A 83 32.57 -11.08 -0.24
C THR A 83 32.28 -9.59 -0.34
N VAL A 84 31.09 -9.26 -0.85
CA VAL A 84 30.54 -7.90 -0.85
C VAL A 84 29.20 -7.89 -0.12
N ASN A 85 28.76 -6.70 0.27
CA ASN A 85 27.45 -6.53 0.90
C ASN A 85 26.40 -6.18 -0.14
N MET A 86 25.27 -6.87 -0.10
CA MET A 86 24.04 -6.48 -0.77
C MET A 86 23.12 -5.83 0.25
N ASN A 87 22.89 -4.52 0.11
CA ASN A 87 21.94 -3.80 0.94
C ASN A 87 20.57 -3.82 0.27
N ILE A 88 19.58 -4.35 0.99
CA ILE A 88 18.19 -4.41 0.58
C ILE A 88 17.43 -3.39 1.40
N THR A 89 16.74 -2.48 0.71
CA THR A 89 15.85 -1.49 1.32
C THR A 89 14.40 -1.78 0.97
N ALA A 90 13.46 -1.48 1.86
CA ALA A 90 12.03 -1.70 1.63
C ALA A 90 11.27 -0.38 1.51
N GLU A 91 10.28 -0.36 0.62
CA GLU A 91 9.38 0.78 0.40
C GLU A 91 8.15 0.69 1.30
N ASN A 92 7.42 1.80 1.41
CA ASN A 92 6.09 1.78 2.04
C ASN A 92 5.07 1.16 1.07
N PRO A 93 4.05 0.45 1.59
CA PRO A 93 2.96 -0.05 0.76
C PRO A 93 2.15 1.10 0.15
N VAL A 94 1.62 0.88 -1.05
CA VAL A 94 0.71 1.81 -1.73
C VAL A 94 -0.71 1.50 -1.31
N LEU A 95 -1.40 2.46 -0.69
CA LEU A 95 -2.78 2.33 -0.20
C LEU A 95 -3.75 3.19 -1.01
N GLN A 96 -4.77 2.56 -1.57
CA GLN A 96 -5.89 3.21 -2.25
C GLN A 96 -7.17 3.06 -1.43
N ALA A 97 -7.88 4.17 -1.31
CA ALA A 97 -9.18 4.28 -0.65
C ALA A 97 -9.84 5.56 -1.19
N THR A 98 -11.15 5.55 -1.33
CA THR A 98 -11.94 6.69 -1.81
C THR A 98 -12.97 7.10 -0.79
N ASN A 99 -13.46 8.34 -0.89
CA ASN A 99 -14.52 8.84 -0.03
C ASN A 99 -15.78 7.95 -0.14
N LEU A 100 -16.50 7.84 0.98
CA LEU A 100 -17.73 7.05 1.09
C LEU A 100 -18.92 7.97 1.37
N ALA A 101 -20.12 7.46 1.17
CA ALA A 101 -21.36 8.11 1.58
C ALA A 101 -22.30 7.08 2.24
N THR A 102 -23.08 7.53 3.21
CA THR A 102 -24.08 6.71 3.91
C THR A 102 -25.22 7.57 4.44
N ILE A 103 -26.31 6.94 4.86
CA ILE A 103 -27.48 7.63 5.43
C ILE A 103 -27.39 7.61 6.96
N ALA A 104 -27.83 8.69 7.59
CA ALA A 104 -27.94 8.78 9.04
C ALA A 104 -28.78 7.60 9.60
N GLY A 105 -28.21 6.85 10.54
CA GLY A 105 -28.80 5.65 11.14
C GLY A 105 -28.25 4.34 10.62
N THR A 106 -27.50 4.34 9.50
CA THR A 106 -26.81 3.14 8.99
C THR A 106 -25.84 2.59 10.02
N LYS A 107 -25.84 1.28 10.23
CA LYS A 107 -24.93 0.68 11.20
C LYS A 107 -23.52 0.52 10.61
N PRO A 108 -22.44 0.66 11.40
CA PRO A 108 -21.07 0.55 10.88
C PRO A 108 -20.76 -0.78 10.19
N ASP A 109 -21.34 -1.89 10.63
CA ASP A 109 -21.19 -3.23 10.06
C ASP A 109 -21.92 -3.41 8.71
N GLU A 110 -22.87 -2.53 8.38
CA GLU A 110 -23.56 -2.49 7.08
C GLU A 110 -22.76 -1.69 6.03
N ILE A 111 -21.72 -0.96 6.44
CA ILE A 111 -20.89 -0.16 5.54
C ILE A 111 -19.81 -1.05 4.91
N PRO A 112 -19.68 -1.07 3.57
CA PRO A 112 -18.68 -1.88 2.89
C PRO A 112 -17.30 -1.19 2.96
N TRP A 113 -16.68 -1.17 4.15
CA TRP A 113 -15.43 -0.44 4.42
C TRP A 113 -14.27 -0.80 3.49
N PHE A 114 -14.27 -1.98 2.88
CA PHE A 114 -13.19 -2.47 2.04
C PHE A 114 -13.56 -2.53 0.55
N GLN A 115 -14.75 -2.05 0.17
CA GLN A 115 -15.12 -1.92 -1.24
C GLN A 115 -14.28 -0.82 -1.87
N ASP A 116 -13.62 -1.15 -2.99
CA ASP A 116 -12.72 -0.25 -3.73
C ASP A 116 -11.54 0.30 -2.89
N VAL A 117 -11.19 -0.43 -1.83
CA VAL A 117 -10.00 -0.19 -1.01
C VAL A 117 -8.98 -1.30 -1.30
N SER A 118 -7.77 -0.92 -1.68
CA SER A 118 -6.72 -1.87 -2.03
C SER A 118 -5.36 -1.41 -1.51
N ALA A 119 -4.48 -2.35 -1.18
CA ALA A 119 -3.11 -2.07 -0.82
C ALA A 119 -2.15 -3.03 -1.52
N THR A 120 -1.11 -2.49 -2.15
CA THR A 120 -0.08 -3.26 -2.84
C THR A 120 1.30 -2.84 -2.37
N ASP A 121 2.22 -3.79 -2.25
CA ASP A 121 3.60 -3.59 -1.87
C ASP A 121 4.54 -4.29 -2.85
N ARG A 122 5.74 -3.74 -3.07
CA ARG A 122 6.72 -4.31 -4.00
C ARG A 122 7.19 -5.70 -3.56
N ALA A 123 7.41 -5.92 -2.27
CA ALA A 123 7.92 -7.17 -1.73
C ALA A 123 6.80 -8.16 -1.39
N ASP A 124 5.67 -7.67 -0.88
CA ASP A 124 4.58 -8.52 -0.39
C ASP A 124 3.45 -8.76 -1.41
N GLY A 125 3.42 -8.01 -2.52
CA GLY A 125 2.34 -8.09 -3.50
C GLY A 125 1.05 -7.44 -2.99
N ASP A 126 -0.09 -8.08 -3.21
CA ASP A 126 -1.38 -7.61 -2.70
C ASP A 126 -1.52 -7.93 -1.20
N ILE A 127 -1.65 -6.89 -0.39
CA ILE A 127 -1.81 -6.96 1.07
C ILE A 127 -3.14 -6.34 1.54
N SER A 128 -4.11 -6.21 0.64
CA SER A 128 -5.41 -5.57 0.91
C SER A 128 -6.17 -6.21 2.08
N ALA A 129 -6.01 -7.52 2.28
CA ALA A 129 -6.62 -8.26 3.39
C ALA A 129 -6.16 -7.81 4.79
N ASN A 130 -5.03 -7.10 4.88
CA ASN A 130 -4.42 -6.66 6.13
C ASN A 130 -4.73 -5.20 6.48
N ILE A 131 -5.54 -4.52 5.66
CA ILE A 131 -5.90 -3.11 5.88
C ILE A 131 -6.76 -3.01 7.14
N LYS A 132 -6.40 -2.06 7.99
CA LYS A 132 -7.18 -1.67 9.18
C LYS A 132 -7.93 -0.38 8.89
N VAL A 133 -9.16 -0.28 9.37
CA VAL A 133 -10.00 0.92 9.26
C VAL A 133 -10.35 1.43 10.66
N ASP A 134 -10.20 2.74 10.85
CA ASP A 134 -10.65 3.46 12.03
C ASP A 134 -11.71 4.49 11.63
N TYR A 135 -12.95 4.24 12.08
CA TYR A 135 -14.11 5.10 11.89
C TYR A 135 -14.65 5.63 13.22
N SER A 136 -13.85 5.60 14.30
CA SER A 136 -14.27 6.02 15.64
C SER A 136 -14.72 7.48 15.71
N ALA A 137 -14.23 8.33 14.80
CA ALA A 137 -14.60 9.74 14.69
C ALA A 137 -15.95 10.00 13.99
N VAL A 138 -16.59 8.97 13.41
CA VAL A 138 -17.79 9.12 12.60
C VAL A 138 -19.05 9.15 13.47
N ASN A 139 -19.87 10.20 13.32
CA ASN A 139 -21.20 10.23 13.92
C ASN A 139 -22.27 9.79 12.92
N PHE A 140 -22.60 8.50 12.94
CA PHE A 140 -23.61 7.91 12.04
C PHE A 140 -25.04 8.39 12.28
N LYS A 141 -25.32 9.20 13.29
CA LYS A 141 -26.67 9.71 13.57
C LYS A 141 -26.88 11.15 13.13
N LYS A 142 -25.82 11.82 12.70
CA LYS A 142 -25.86 13.24 12.36
C LYS A 142 -25.30 13.42 10.96
N GLU A 143 -26.00 14.21 10.15
CA GLU A 143 -25.48 14.60 8.84
C GLU A 143 -24.15 15.36 8.98
N GLY A 144 -23.23 15.10 8.06
CA GLY A 144 -21.90 15.69 8.09
C GLY A 144 -20.87 14.88 7.32
N SER A 145 -19.66 15.42 7.19
CA SER A 145 -18.49 14.72 6.65
C SER A 145 -17.56 14.39 7.80
N TYR A 146 -17.20 13.11 7.95
CA TYR A 146 -16.37 12.61 9.04
C TYR A 146 -15.11 11.91 8.50
N PRO A 147 -13.96 12.03 9.17
CA PRO A 147 -12.75 11.36 8.74
C PRO A 147 -12.81 9.86 9.07
N VAL A 148 -12.29 9.05 8.15
CA VAL A 148 -12.04 7.62 8.33
C VAL A 148 -10.60 7.34 7.93
N VAL A 149 -9.85 6.63 8.77
CA VAL A 149 -8.42 6.39 8.58
C VAL A 149 -8.20 4.92 8.23
N TYR A 150 -7.63 4.67 7.05
CA TYR A 150 -7.13 3.35 6.68
C TYR A 150 -5.63 3.28 6.97
N THR A 151 -5.19 2.15 7.52
CA THR A 151 -3.79 1.89 7.88
C THR A 151 -3.38 0.52 7.37
N ILE A 152 -2.20 0.42 6.77
CA ILE A 152 -1.61 -0.84 6.33
C ILE A 152 -0.12 -0.87 6.66
N THR A 153 0.37 -2.03 7.11
CA THR A 153 1.77 -2.27 7.43
C THR A 153 2.25 -3.50 6.67
N ASN A 154 3.40 -3.41 5.99
CA ASN A 154 3.98 -4.49 5.20
C ASN A 154 4.90 -5.41 6.05
N SER A 155 5.45 -6.49 5.49
CA SER A 155 6.31 -7.45 6.21
C SER A 155 7.68 -6.89 6.63
N ASN A 156 8.05 -5.74 6.08
CA ASN A 156 9.20 -4.93 6.45
C ASN A 156 8.85 -3.80 7.44
N ASN A 157 7.69 -3.88 8.08
CA ASN A 157 7.22 -2.93 9.10
C ASN A 157 7.07 -1.48 8.59
N LYS A 158 7.00 -1.28 7.27
CA LYS A 158 6.70 0.02 6.67
C LYS A 158 5.20 0.22 6.67
N THR A 159 4.75 1.43 7.04
CA THR A 159 3.33 1.72 7.28
C THR A 159 2.86 2.89 6.44
N THR A 160 1.71 2.74 5.81
CA THR A 160 1.00 3.81 5.10
C THR A 160 -0.35 4.03 5.74
N THR A 161 -0.69 5.31 5.96
CA THR A 161 -2.01 5.74 6.41
C THR A 161 -2.67 6.61 5.35
N LYS A 162 -3.99 6.47 5.19
CA LYS A 162 -4.78 7.29 4.28
C LYS A 162 -6.10 7.67 4.95
N THR A 163 -6.34 8.97 5.05
CA THR A 163 -7.61 9.50 5.55
C THR A 163 -8.53 9.79 4.38
N ILE A 164 -9.75 9.25 4.43
CA ILE A 164 -10.86 9.61 3.54
C ILE A 164 -11.93 10.36 4.33
N ASN A 165 -12.90 10.89 3.62
CA ASN A 165 -14.15 11.38 4.21
C ASN A 165 -15.29 10.39 3.95
N ILE A 166 -16.08 10.10 4.98
CA ILE A 166 -17.41 9.52 4.83
C ILE A 166 -18.47 10.62 5.03
N THR A 167 -19.35 10.77 4.05
CA THR A 167 -20.46 11.73 4.09
C THR A 167 -21.72 11.03 4.61
N VAL A 168 -22.22 11.48 5.76
CA VAL A 168 -23.51 11.06 6.31
C VAL A 168 -24.58 12.05 5.86
N THR A 169 -25.60 11.58 5.15
CA THR A 169 -26.75 12.40 4.73
C THR A 169 -28.02 12.02 5.49
N ALA A 170 -28.90 12.97 5.75
CA ALA A 170 -30.21 12.70 6.35
C ALA A 170 -31.34 12.89 5.32
N GLU A 171 -32.34 12.00 5.34
CA GLU A 171 -33.54 12.18 4.53
C GLU A 171 -34.48 13.21 5.18
N LYS A 172 -35.16 14.00 4.34
CA LYS A 172 -36.19 14.93 4.83
C LYS A 172 -37.38 14.12 5.37
N PRO A 173 -38.04 14.56 6.46
CA PRO A 173 -39.26 13.92 6.94
C PRO A 173 -40.33 13.89 5.83
N ALA A 174 -40.89 12.71 5.56
CA ALA A 174 -42.05 12.57 4.70
C ALA A 174 -43.34 12.76 5.51
N LEU A 175 -44.20 13.70 5.12
CA LEU A 175 -45.52 13.87 5.72
C LEU A 175 -46.49 12.87 5.09
N GLN A 176 -47.05 11.98 5.90
CA GLN A 176 -48.18 11.14 5.51
C GLN A 176 -49.45 11.75 6.09
N ALA A 177 -50.34 12.23 5.22
CA ALA A 177 -51.67 12.71 5.59
C ALA A 177 -52.71 11.90 4.81
N SER A 178 -53.67 11.31 5.52
CA SER A 178 -54.85 10.71 4.91
C SER A 178 -55.94 11.76 4.74
N ASN A 179 -56.66 11.72 3.62
CA ASN A 179 -57.85 12.55 3.44
C ASN A 179 -58.88 12.21 4.52
N LEU A 180 -59.48 13.25 5.10
CA LEU A 180 -60.63 13.13 5.99
C LEU A 180 -61.84 13.62 5.23
N ASP A 181 -62.77 12.71 4.95
CA ASP A 181 -64.10 13.08 4.47
C ASP A 181 -64.94 13.50 5.68
N ILE A 182 -65.34 14.77 5.72
CA ILE A 182 -66.22 15.33 6.76
C ILE A 182 -67.54 15.73 6.13
N LEU A 183 -68.64 15.29 6.75
CA LEU A 183 -69.99 15.63 6.31
C LEU A 183 -70.31 17.09 6.65
N ALA A 184 -70.99 17.79 5.74
CA ALA A 184 -71.40 19.18 5.97
C ALA A 184 -72.25 19.28 7.26
N GLY A 185 -71.80 20.09 8.23
CA GLY A 185 -72.47 20.28 9.52
C GLY A 185 -71.78 19.62 10.73
N THR A 186 -70.69 18.87 10.55
CA THR A 186 -69.90 18.36 11.68
C THR A 186 -69.25 19.50 12.46
N LYS A 187 -69.62 19.71 13.73
CA LYS A 187 -68.91 20.64 14.63
C LYS A 187 -67.51 20.13 14.90
N SER A 188 -66.51 21.00 14.68
CA SER A 188 -65.09 20.66 14.79
C SER A 188 -64.71 20.31 16.23
N ALA A 189 -64.46 19.03 16.50
CA ALA A 189 -63.77 18.57 17.69
C ALA A 189 -62.28 18.45 17.37
N ILE A 190 -61.54 19.56 17.42
CA ILE A 190 -60.08 19.51 17.40
C ILE A 190 -59.63 18.93 18.76
N SER A 191 -59.51 17.61 18.82
CA SER A 191 -58.73 16.95 19.88
C SER A 191 -57.29 17.44 19.77
N ARG A 192 -56.79 18.11 20.81
CA ARG A 192 -55.41 18.60 20.93
C ARG A 192 -54.38 17.46 21.09
N GLY A 193 -54.52 16.38 20.33
CA GLY A 193 -53.58 15.25 20.30
C GLY A 193 -52.56 15.33 19.15
N SER A 194 -52.91 16.00 18.05
CA SER A 194 -51.98 16.26 16.94
C SER A 194 -51.41 17.66 17.09
N LYS A 195 -50.09 17.80 17.27
CA LYS A 195 -49.39 19.09 17.24
C LYS A 195 -49.78 19.84 15.96
N ALA A 196 -50.66 20.81 16.08
CA ALA A 196 -51.05 21.68 15.00
C ALA A 196 -49.83 22.56 14.64
N PHE A 197 -49.17 22.24 13.54
CA PHE A 197 -48.15 23.11 12.96
C PHE A 197 -48.88 24.23 12.21
N ARG A 198 -49.00 25.41 12.84
CA ARG A 198 -49.47 26.61 12.15
C ARG A 198 -48.33 27.13 11.26
N GLN A 199 -48.38 26.86 9.96
CA GLN A 199 -47.68 27.74 9.01
C GLN A 199 -48.60 28.91 8.65
N PRO A 200 -48.13 30.16 8.70
CA PRO A 200 -48.90 31.27 8.14
C PRO A 200 -48.97 31.12 6.63
N ILE A 201 -50.18 30.98 6.09
CA ILE A 201 -50.44 31.09 4.66
C ILE A 201 -50.20 32.56 4.30
N LYS A 202 -49.10 32.86 3.57
CA LYS A 202 -48.95 34.16 2.91
C LYS A 202 -49.95 34.21 1.77
N GLN A 203 -51.08 34.88 2.00
CA GLN A 203 -52.06 35.18 0.97
C GLN A 203 -51.53 36.37 0.15
N THR A 204 -50.98 36.08 -1.03
CA THR A 204 -50.59 37.11 -1.99
C THR A 204 -51.86 37.60 -2.67
N ALA A 205 -52.36 38.78 -2.27
CA ALA A 205 -53.47 39.43 -2.95
C ALA A 205 -53.01 39.96 -4.32
N ILE A 206 -53.54 39.38 -5.40
CA ILE A 206 -53.45 39.96 -6.74
C ILE A 206 -54.56 41.02 -6.83
N LEU A 207 -54.18 42.30 -6.72
CA LEU A 207 -55.08 43.40 -7.08
C LEU A 207 -55.21 43.46 -8.61
N ALA A 208 -56.37 43.07 -9.13
CA ALA A 208 -56.81 43.50 -10.44
C ALA A 208 -57.17 45.01 -10.35
N LYS A 209 -56.45 45.85 -11.10
CA LYS A 209 -56.92 47.21 -11.40
C LYS A 209 -57.81 47.14 -12.65
N THR A 210 -58.92 47.85 -12.53
CA THR A 210 -60.02 48.12 -13.48
C THR A 210 -59.62 48.34 -14.92
#